data_AF-A0AA38CLF3-F1
#
_entry.id   AF-A0AA38CLF3-F1
#
_cell.length_a   1.000
_cell.length_b   1.000
_cell.length_c   1.000
_cell.angle_alpha   90.00
_cell.angle_beta   90.00
_cell.angle_gamma   90.00
#
_symmetry.space_group_name_H-M   'P 1'
#
loop_
_entity.id
_entity.type
_entity.pdbx_description
1 polymer ?
#
loop_
_entity_poly.entity_id
_entity_poly.type
_entity_poly.pdbx_seq_one_letter_code
_entity_poly.pdbx_strand_id
1 'polypeptide(L)'
;CSENFQRRAWRVLLLYGSDTEGCYRHAKRSRCSQVAYPGEKIMEEAKLCTHRYLTNALENVGAFDKWALKKDLQGEVEYVLRYPWHRSLPRLEARNYVEQYGANDVWLGKSMYLMKS
;
A
#
# COMPACT_ATOMS: atom_id res chain seq x y z
N CYS A 1 0.96 20.76 14.42
CA CYS A 1 -0.04 19.68 14.36
C CYS A 1 -0.46 19.37 15.79
N SER A 2 -1.72 19.62 16.17
CA SER A 2 -2.19 19.57 17.58
C SER A 2 -1.62 18.34 18.30
N GLU A 3 -0.80 18.62 19.31
CA GLU A 3 0.41 17.85 19.59
C GLU A 3 0.21 16.58 20.41
N ASN A 4 -0.98 16.35 20.97
CA ASN A 4 -1.12 15.40 22.09
C ASN A 4 -2.09 14.23 21.90
N PHE A 5 -2.92 14.21 20.85
CA PHE A 5 -3.84 13.08 20.61
C PHE A 5 -3.34 12.09 19.54
N GLN A 6 -2.51 12.55 18.60
CA GLN A 6 -2.08 11.79 17.41
C GLN A 6 -0.75 11.02 17.58
N ARG A 7 0.04 11.26 18.64
CA ARG A 7 1.41 10.73 18.74
C ARG A 7 1.54 9.32 19.31
N ARG A 8 0.56 8.79 20.07
CA ARG A 8 0.69 7.50 20.78
C ARG A 8 -0.04 6.33 20.09
N ALA A 9 -1.25 6.53 19.58
CA ALA A 9 -1.99 5.45 18.91
C ALA A 9 -1.47 5.14 17.50
N TRP A 10 -1.15 6.18 16.71
CA TRP A 10 -0.66 6.01 15.34
C TRP A 10 0.75 5.43 15.28
N ARG A 11 1.59 5.72 16.28
CA ARG A 11 2.93 5.14 16.36
C ARG A 11 2.89 3.65 16.77
N VAL A 12 1.91 3.24 17.57
CA VAL A 12 1.72 1.81 17.90
C VAL A 12 1.17 1.03 16.70
N LEU A 13 0.22 1.59 15.94
CA LEU A 13 -0.30 0.93 14.74
C LEU A 13 0.69 0.88 13.56
N LEU A 14 1.67 1.79 13.54
CA LEU A 14 2.73 1.85 12.52
C LEU A 14 4.02 1.10 12.89
N LEU A 15 4.30 0.84 14.18
CA LEU A 15 5.56 0.20 14.61
C LEU A 15 5.43 -1.21 15.20
N TYR A 16 4.22 -1.67 15.55
CA TYR A 16 4.03 -3.05 16.06
C TYR A 16 3.63 -4.07 14.99
N GLY A 17 3.64 -3.68 13.72
CA GLY A 17 3.96 -4.62 12.65
C GLY A 17 5.43 -4.41 12.32
N SER A 18 6.28 -5.40 12.57
CA SER A 18 7.66 -5.47 12.06
C SER A 18 7.72 -4.87 10.65
N ASP A 19 8.79 -4.12 10.31
CA ASP A 19 9.07 -3.26 9.12
C ASP A 19 8.73 -3.79 7.72
N THR A 20 8.09 -4.93 7.71
CA THR A 20 8.08 -5.94 6.72
C THR A 20 6.67 -6.46 6.67
N GLU A 21 5.63 -5.62 6.67
CA GLU A 21 4.29 -5.84 6.08
C GLU A 21 3.83 -4.53 5.38
N GLY A 22 4.79 -3.63 5.14
CA GLY A 22 4.55 -2.20 4.97
C GLY A 22 4.07 -1.82 3.57
N CYS A 23 4.73 -2.29 2.51
CA CYS A 23 4.48 -1.81 1.14
C CYS A 23 3.05 -2.08 0.65
N TYR A 24 2.57 -3.33 0.74
CA TYR A 24 1.21 -3.68 0.33
C TYR A 24 0.14 -2.88 1.10
N ARG A 25 0.29 -2.77 2.43
CA ARG A 25 -0.65 -2.00 3.27
C ARG A 25 -0.64 -0.52 2.95
N HIS A 26 0.53 0.09 2.79
CA HIS A 26 0.64 1.50 2.45
C HIS A 26 0.11 1.79 1.04
N ALA A 27 0.27 0.86 0.09
CA ALA A 27 -0.32 0.96 -1.25
C ALA A 27 -1.85 0.97 -1.20
N LYS A 28 -2.47 0.03 -0.45
CA LYS A 28 -3.93 0.02 -0.26
C LYS A 28 -4.43 1.26 0.47
N ARG A 29 -3.74 1.69 1.53
CA ARG A 29 -4.08 2.92 2.25
C ARG A 29 -4.00 4.15 1.35
N SER A 30 -2.99 4.23 0.48
CA SER A 30 -2.85 5.31 -0.50
C SER A 30 -4.03 5.35 -1.48
N ARG A 31 -4.54 4.19 -1.92
CA ARG A 31 -5.74 4.13 -2.77
C ARG A 31 -6.97 4.62 -2.02
N CYS A 32 -7.17 4.19 -0.77
CA CYS A 32 -8.30 4.63 0.04
C CYS A 32 -8.28 6.14 0.31
N SER A 33 -7.12 6.72 0.62
CA SER A 33 -7.02 8.15 0.93
C SER A 33 -7.27 9.05 -0.27
N GLN A 34 -7.26 8.52 -1.49
CA GLN A 34 -7.56 9.27 -2.71
C GLN A 34 -9.06 9.41 -2.98
N VAL A 35 -9.91 8.67 -2.25
CA VAL A 35 -11.39 8.74 -2.34
C VAL A 35 -11.97 9.57 -1.18
N ALA A 36 -11.17 10.48 -0.62
CA ALA A 36 -11.54 11.31 0.52
C ALA A 36 -12.60 12.37 0.14
N TYR A 37 -13.50 12.64 1.09
CA TYR A 37 -14.40 13.79 0.96
C TYR A 37 -13.68 15.09 1.34
N PRO A 38 -14.07 16.24 0.74
CA PRO A 38 -13.51 17.53 1.11
C PRO A 38 -13.70 17.80 2.62
N GLY A 39 -12.62 18.16 3.33
CA GLY A 39 -12.64 18.45 4.77
C GLY A 39 -12.06 17.34 5.66
N GLU A 40 -11.83 16.14 5.12
CA GLU A 40 -11.22 15.02 5.87
C GLU A 40 -9.70 15.18 6.02
N LYS A 41 -9.27 15.92 7.05
CA LYS A 41 -7.84 16.17 7.33
C LYS A 41 -7.02 14.88 7.50
N ILE A 42 -7.62 13.84 8.09
CA ILE A 42 -6.96 12.55 8.33
C ILE A 42 -6.59 11.87 7.00
N MET A 43 -7.44 11.97 5.99
CA MET A 43 -7.16 11.35 4.69
C MET A 43 -6.05 12.08 3.93
N GLU A 44 -6.00 13.41 4.03
CA GLU A 44 -4.92 14.21 3.43
C GLU A 44 -3.56 13.89 4.07
N GLU A 45 -3.52 13.79 5.40
CA GLU A 45 -2.32 13.37 6.13
C GLU A 45 -1.89 11.93 5.75
N ALA A 46 -2.85 11.00 5.64
CA ALA A 46 -2.59 9.63 5.24
C ALA A 46 -2.06 9.52 3.81
N LYS A 47 -2.59 10.33 2.88
CA LYS A 47 -2.12 10.40 1.49
C LYS A 47 -0.66 10.86 1.42
N LEU A 48 -0.30 11.93 2.12
CA LEU A 48 1.08 12.43 2.16
C LEU A 48 2.04 11.41 2.79
N CYS A 49 1.64 10.79 3.89
CA CYS A 49 2.43 9.77 4.58
C CYS A 49 2.68 8.54 3.70
N THR A 50 1.63 7.98 3.10
CA THR A 50 1.72 6.79 2.24
C THR A 50 2.52 7.07 0.98
N HIS A 51 2.32 8.23 0.34
CA HIS A 51 3.08 8.61 -0.85
C HIS A 51 4.59 8.67 -0.56
N ARG A 52 4.99 9.35 0.52
CA ARG A 52 6.42 9.44 0.93
C ARG A 52 7.02 8.07 1.20
N TYR A 53 6.29 7.21 1.90
CA TYR A 53 6.75 5.85 2.21
C TYR A 53 6.94 5.02 0.93
N LEU A 54 5.97 5.03 0.02
CA LEU A 54 6.02 4.24 -1.21
C LEU A 54 7.12 4.73 -2.18
N THR A 55 7.34 6.04 -2.28
CA THR A 55 8.46 6.59 -3.07
C THR A 55 9.81 6.11 -2.51
N ASN A 56 10.00 6.20 -1.20
CA ASN A 56 11.21 5.71 -0.53
C ASN A 56 11.36 4.18 -0.68
N ALA A 57 10.26 3.43 -0.61
CA ALA A 57 10.27 1.99 -0.84
C ALA A 57 10.68 1.63 -2.27
N LEU A 58 10.25 2.38 -3.29
CA LEU A 58 10.71 2.18 -4.68
C LEU A 58 12.20 2.42 -4.89
N GLU A 59 12.76 3.39 -4.17
CA GLU A 59 14.21 3.67 -4.22
C GLU A 59 15.04 2.57 -3.52
N ASN A 60 14.43 1.83 -2.59
CA ASN A 60 15.07 0.76 -1.83
C ASN A 60 14.60 -0.62 -2.29
N VAL A 61 15.36 -1.26 -3.19
CA VAL A 61 15.05 -2.58 -3.77
C VAL A 61 14.74 -3.66 -2.71
N GLY A 62 15.38 -3.60 -1.54
CA GLY A 62 15.13 -4.54 -0.43
C GLY A 62 13.75 -4.44 0.24
N ALA A 63 12.98 -3.38 -0.02
CA ALA A 63 11.65 -3.19 0.56
C ALA A 63 10.59 -4.14 -0.03
N PHE A 64 10.81 -4.64 -1.24
CA PHE A 64 9.88 -5.57 -1.92
C PHE A 64 10.24 -7.04 -1.73
N ASP A 65 11.53 -7.34 -1.48
CA ASP A 65 12.07 -8.70 -1.39
C ASP A 65 11.40 -9.52 -0.27
N LYS A 66 11.16 -8.91 0.90
CA LYS A 66 10.51 -9.60 2.03
C LYS A 66 9.02 -9.94 1.80
N TRP A 67 8.39 -9.37 0.77
CA TRP A 67 6.97 -9.54 0.41
C TRP A 67 6.79 -10.14 -0.99
N ALA A 68 7.87 -10.64 -1.60
CA ALA A 68 7.91 -11.19 -2.95
C ALA A 68 7.10 -12.49 -3.15
N LEU A 69 6.26 -12.88 -2.19
CA LEU A 69 5.28 -13.96 -2.34
C LEU A 69 4.12 -13.61 -3.27
N LYS A 70 3.96 -12.31 -3.55
CA LYS A 70 3.06 -11.80 -4.57
C LYS A 70 3.83 -11.66 -5.88
N LYS A 71 3.22 -12.11 -6.99
CA LYS A 71 3.83 -12.10 -8.33
C LYS A 71 4.54 -10.80 -8.71
N ASP A 72 3.89 -9.65 -8.54
CA ASP A 72 4.49 -8.34 -8.84
C ASP A 72 3.94 -7.23 -7.93
N LEU A 73 4.50 -7.12 -6.73
CA LEU A 73 4.13 -6.05 -5.79
C LEU A 73 4.73 -4.69 -6.18
N GLN A 74 5.92 -4.69 -6.79
CA GLN A 74 6.58 -3.46 -7.21
C GLN A 74 5.77 -2.76 -8.30
N GLY A 75 5.34 -3.50 -9.33
CA GLY A 75 4.50 -2.98 -10.39
C GLY A 75 3.18 -2.42 -9.88
N GLU A 76 2.56 -3.03 -8.86
CA GLU A 76 1.36 -2.48 -8.22
C GLU A 76 1.64 -1.12 -7.58
N VAL A 77 2.75 -1.00 -6.84
CA VAL A 77 3.13 0.26 -6.18
C VAL A 77 3.46 1.35 -7.20
N GLU A 78 4.22 1.01 -8.24
CA GLU A 78 4.53 1.93 -9.35
C GLU A 78 3.25 2.41 -10.04
N TYR A 79 2.29 1.52 -10.27
CA TYR A 79 1.00 1.87 -10.86
C TYR A 79 0.23 2.84 -9.97
N VAL A 80 0.15 2.57 -8.66
CA VAL A 80 -0.56 3.44 -7.69
C VAL A 80 0.06 4.84 -7.61
N LEU A 81 1.38 4.95 -7.67
CA LEU A 81 2.08 6.23 -7.66
C LEU A 81 1.94 6.99 -8.99
N ARG A 82 1.94 6.29 -10.12
CA ARG A 82 1.83 6.89 -11.46
C ARG A 82 0.40 7.30 -11.81
N TYR A 83 -0.59 6.50 -11.38
CA TYR A 83 -2.00 6.68 -11.72
C TYR A 83 -2.86 6.85 -10.46
N PRO A 84 -3.06 8.11 -10.02
CA PRO A 84 -4.03 8.40 -8.97
C PRO A 84 -5.44 7.92 -9.34
N TRP A 85 -6.29 7.69 -8.33
CA TRP A 85 -7.67 7.21 -8.45
C TRP A 85 -8.50 8.02 -9.45
N HIS A 86 -8.39 9.35 -9.40
CA HIS A 86 -9.10 10.23 -10.33
C HIS A 86 -8.62 10.14 -11.79
N ARG A 87 -7.51 9.46 -12.06
CA ARG A 87 -6.92 9.25 -13.39
C ARG A 87 -6.86 7.77 -13.77
N SER A 88 -7.24 6.83 -12.89
CA SER A 88 -7.25 5.41 -13.21
C SER A 88 -8.52 5.06 -14.00
N LEU A 89 -8.36 4.79 -15.29
CA LEU A 89 -9.44 4.29 -16.14
C LEU A 89 -9.73 2.82 -15.80
N PRO A 90 -11.01 2.41 -15.66
CA PRO A 90 -11.36 1.05 -15.23
C PRO A 90 -10.73 -0.06 -16.08
N ARG A 91 -10.68 0.10 -17.41
CA ARG A 91 -10.08 -0.89 -18.31
C ARG A 91 -8.55 -0.95 -18.21
N LEU A 92 -7.91 0.19 -17.95
CA LEU A 92 -6.45 0.25 -17.78
C LEU A 92 -6.04 -0.41 -16.46
N GLU A 93 -6.77 -0.13 -15.39
CA GLU A 93 -6.55 -0.76 -14.08
C GLU A 93 -6.78 -2.27 -14.15
N ALA A 94 -7.87 -2.72 -14.77
CA ALA A 94 -8.15 -4.15 -14.94
C ALA A 94 -7.06 -4.86 -15.74
N ARG A 95 -6.60 -4.27 -16.85
CA ARG A 95 -5.50 -4.84 -17.65
C ARG A 95 -4.22 -4.97 -16.84
N ASN A 96 -3.81 -3.89 -16.16
CA ASN A 96 -2.62 -3.88 -15.34
C ASN A 96 -2.71 -4.92 -14.20
N TYR A 97 -3.89 -5.06 -13.59
CA TYR A 97 -4.13 -6.05 -12.55
C TYR A 97 -4.01 -7.49 -13.06
N VAL A 98 -4.55 -7.80 -14.25
CA VAL A 98 -4.39 -9.14 -14.86
C VAL A 98 -2.93 -9.49 -15.12
N GLU A 99 -2.13 -8.51 -15.54
CA GLU A 99 -0.69 -8.69 -15.76
C GLU A 99 0.06 -8.96 -14.44
N GLN A 100 -0.33 -8.27 -13.35
CA GLN A 100 0.32 -8.34 -12.04
C GLN A 100 -0.22 -9.44 -11.11
N TYR A 101 -1.42 -9.97 -11.37
CA TYR A 101 -2.06 -10.96 -10.52
C TYR A 101 -1.36 -12.33 -10.58
N GLY A 102 -1.07 -12.90 -9.40
CA GLY A 102 -0.57 -14.25 -9.26
C GLY A 102 -1.66 -15.20 -8.78
N ALA A 103 -2.07 -16.14 -9.64
CA ALA A 103 -3.03 -17.18 -9.27
C ALA A 103 -2.51 -18.10 -8.14
N ASN A 104 -1.20 -18.13 -7.94
CA ASN A 104 -0.52 -18.94 -6.93
C ASN A 104 0.07 -18.07 -5.80
N ASP A 105 -0.43 -16.84 -5.61
CA ASP A 105 0.07 -15.94 -4.58
C ASP A 105 -0.13 -16.56 -3.19
N VAL A 106 0.95 -16.55 -2.41
CA VAL A 106 1.01 -17.18 -1.09
C VAL A 106 0.87 -16.12 -0.01
N TRP A 107 0.04 -16.39 1.00
CA TRP A 107 -0.18 -15.49 2.11
C TRP A 107 0.59 -15.94 3.35
N LEU A 108 1.25 -14.99 4.02
CA LEU A 108 1.90 -15.21 5.31
C LEU A 108 1.00 -14.73 6.45
N GLY A 109 0.65 -15.64 7.34
CA GLY A 109 0.11 -15.34 8.65
C GLY A 109 0.97 -15.99 9.74
N LYS A 110 0.34 -16.64 10.72
CA LYS A 110 1.06 -17.54 11.66
C LYS A 110 1.69 -18.73 10.94
N SER A 111 1.06 -19.17 9.86
CA SER A 111 1.54 -20.17 8.91
C SER A 111 1.34 -19.64 7.49
N MET A 112 1.99 -20.31 6.53
CA MET A 112 1.84 -20.02 5.11
C MET A 112 0.54 -20.67 4.59
N TYR A 113 -0.28 -19.92 3.85
CA TYR A 113 -1.54 -20.43 3.31
C TYR A 113 -1.81 -19.91 1.89
N LEU A 114 -2.55 -20.70 1.12
CA LEU A 114 -3.03 -20.35 -0.21
C LEU A 114 -4.51 -20.04 -0.12
N MET A 115 -4.94 -18.95 -0.74
CA MET A 115 -6.35 -18.67 -0.94
C MET A 115 -6.71 -19.16 -2.35
N LYS A 116 -7.44 -20.28 -2.43
CA LYS A 116 -7.96 -20.75 -3.72
C LYS A 116 -9.13 -19.85 -4.13
N SER A 117 -9.12 -19.39 -5.39
CA SER A 117 -10.25 -18.67 -6.00
C SER A 117 -11.42 -19.58 -6.27
#